data_AF-A0A177P0B3-F1
#
_entry.id   AF-A0A177P0B3-F1
#
_cell.length_a   1.000
_cell.length_b   1.000
_cell.length_c   1.000
_cell.angle_alpha   90.00
_cell.angle_beta   90.00
_cell.angle_gamma   90.00
#
_symmetry.space_group_name_H-M   'P 1'
#
loop_
_entity.id
_entity.type
_entity.pdbx_description
1 polymer ?
#
loop_
_entity_poly.entity_id
_entity_poly.type
_entity_poly.pdbx_seq_one_letter_code
_entity_poly.pdbx_strand_id
1 'polypeptide(L)'
;MVDGEVRNAGVMQFNGDTWTTGSNFDSPLAIINEVGGLMLFSGYFDSYTNQGSSIENFGTMRFIKNLYSTTGKGGGFPALKNSIKNHGTFTIDYGTNNYCNFSPTDQNPNPGIINDGIFEIKAQSRCSSPYYTQTGGKTVINGTFGPRNLDIQHGVLSGSGTLTLTGDDNTVQFGGTISPGDDLGTLTVVNDLTVDGSIEMQLGGAAGNDKLVVNGNLNLDGARLYVSFREQYMLGFGQEVTLITADNITGYPVLASYPILPGNLGYELVQTATSIKMRISTKPR
;
A
#
# COMPACT_ATOMS: atom_id res chain seq x y z
N MET A 1 8.42 27.74 24.65
CA MET A 1 9.28 26.55 24.45
C MET A 1 9.70 26.56 23.00
N VAL A 2 10.96 26.23 22.74
CA VAL A 2 11.60 26.32 21.43
C VAL A 2 11.03 25.22 20.53
N ASP A 3 10.78 25.53 19.26
CA ASP A 3 10.57 24.51 18.22
C ASP A 3 11.63 23.42 18.38
N GLY A 4 11.15 22.19 18.57
CA GLY A 4 11.99 21.06 18.94
C GLY A 4 12.17 20.15 17.75
N GLU A 5 13.41 19.90 17.36
CA GLU A 5 13.77 18.83 16.45
C GLU A 5 14.49 17.73 17.23
N VAL A 6 13.99 16.50 17.14
CA VAL A 6 14.68 15.32 17.65
C VAL A 6 15.23 14.57 16.45
N ARG A 7 16.56 14.56 16.32
CA ARG A 7 17.26 13.80 15.28
C ARG A 7 17.74 12.46 15.80
N ASN A 8 17.45 11.38 15.08
CA ASN A 8 17.95 10.05 15.37
C ASN A 8 18.88 9.56 14.25
N ALA A 9 20.17 9.42 14.54
CA ALA A 9 21.15 8.76 13.66
C ALA A 9 21.57 7.36 14.17
N GLY A 10 21.06 6.95 15.34
CA GLY A 10 21.38 5.68 15.98
C GLY A 10 20.14 4.83 16.17
N VAL A 11 20.01 4.20 17.34
CA VAL A 11 18.80 3.44 17.71
C VAL A 11 17.97 4.27 18.67
N MET A 12 16.72 4.54 18.27
CA MET A 12 15.70 5.13 19.12
C MET A 12 14.59 4.10 19.31
N GLN A 13 14.35 3.71 20.56
CA GLN A 13 13.37 2.68 20.88
C GLN A 13 12.28 3.23 21.81
N PHE A 14 11.04 3.10 21.38
CA PHE A 14 9.85 3.47 22.13
C PHE A 14 9.25 2.20 22.74
N ASN A 15 9.57 1.96 24.02
CA ASN A 15 9.12 0.81 24.80
C ASN A 15 8.00 1.21 25.77
N GLY A 16 6.89 0.47 25.80
CA GLY A 16 5.78 0.74 26.72
C GLY A 16 5.08 2.08 26.47
N ASP A 17 4.31 2.55 27.45
CA ASP A 17 3.55 3.83 27.43
C ASP A 17 4.44 5.07 27.68
N THR A 18 5.66 5.05 27.15
CA THR A 18 6.73 5.99 27.53
C THR A 18 6.54 7.39 26.98
N TRP A 19 5.73 7.55 25.93
CA TRP A 19 5.20 8.84 25.48
C TRP A 19 3.68 8.81 25.57
N THR A 20 3.16 8.90 26.79
CA THR A 20 1.75 9.17 27.05
C THR A 20 1.61 10.61 27.50
N THR A 21 0.77 11.40 26.82
CA THR A 21 0.64 12.81 27.15
C THR A 21 -0.18 13.05 28.40
N GLY A 22 0.48 13.64 29.41
CA GLY A 22 -0.05 14.79 30.14
C GLY A 22 0.65 16.10 29.76
N SER A 23 1.67 16.06 28.90
CA SER A 23 2.45 17.21 28.47
C SER A 23 2.02 17.61 27.06
N ASN A 24 1.21 18.66 26.94
CA ASN A 24 1.06 19.35 25.66
C ASN A 24 2.44 19.87 25.28
N PHE A 25 3.05 19.35 24.21
CA PHE A 25 4.08 20.14 23.56
C PHE A 25 3.35 21.29 22.88
N ASP A 26 3.54 22.50 23.43
CA ASP A 26 2.94 23.72 22.90
C ASP A 26 3.60 24.18 21.59
N SER A 27 4.65 23.50 21.13
CA SER A 27 5.36 23.74 19.87
C SER A 27 5.32 22.50 18.96
N PRO A 28 5.41 22.67 17.63
CA PRO A 28 5.60 21.55 16.72
C PRO A 28 6.88 20.78 17.11
N LEU A 29 6.76 19.45 17.12
CA LEU A 29 7.87 18.54 17.39
C LEU A 29 8.12 17.74 16.12
N ALA A 30 9.27 17.95 15.49
CA ALA A 30 9.71 17.12 14.37
C ALA A 30 10.63 16.02 14.89
N ILE A 31 10.29 14.76 14.62
CA ILE A 31 11.23 13.66 14.76
C ILE A 31 11.78 13.33 13.39
N ILE A 32 13.10 13.48 13.24
CA ILE A 32 13.81 13.16 12.00
C ILE A 32 14.65 11.91 12.25
N ASN A 33 14.29 10.80 11.62
CA ASN A 33 15.11 9.60 11.62
C ASN A 33 16.05 9.63 10.42
N GLU A 34 17.32 9.92 10.67
CA GLU A 34 18.34 10.10 9.65
C GLU A 34 18.67 8.77 8.95
N VAL A 35 19.39 8.88 7.83
CA VAL A 35 19.92 7.70 7.12
C VAL A 35 20.77 6.87 8.08
N GLY A 36 20.50 5.56 8.14
CA GLY A 36 21.14 4.63 9.08
C GLY A 36 20.52 4.58 10.47
N GLY A 37 19.66 5.55 10.81
CA GLY A 37 18.90 5.54 12.05
C GLY A 37 17.83 4.44 12.06
N LEU A 38 17.64 3.81 13.22
CA LEU A 38 16.57 2.85 13.49
C LEU A 38 15.62 3.42 14.55
N MET A 39 14.36 3.62 14.18
CA MET A 39 13.27 3.82 15.14
C MET A 39 12.50 2.52 15.32
N LEU A 40 12.43 2.05 16.57
CA LEU A 40 11.72 0.84 16.93
C LEU A 40 10.55 1.15 17.87
N PHE A 41 9.35 0.84 17.42
CA PHE A 41 8.12 1.04 18.17
C PHE A 41 7.60 -0.30 18.67
N SER A 42 7.67 -0.51 19.97
CA SER A 42 7.26 -1.74 20.66
C SER A 42 6.25 -1.48 21.79
N GLY A 43 5.81 -0.24 21.97
CA GLY A 43 4.77 0.19 22.90
C GLY A 43 4.14 1.51 22.46
N TYR A 44 3.15 1.98 23.22
CA TYR A 44 2.38 3.16 22.88
C TYR A 44 3.27 4.39 22.76
N PHE A 45 3.30 4.94 21.55
CA PHE A 45 3.89 6.24 21.25
C PHE A 45 2.72 7.19 21.05
N ASP A 46 2.86 8.44 21.44
CA ASP A 46 1.81 9.43 21.26
C ASP A 46 2.45 10.80 21.15
N SER A 47 2.17 11.47 20.04
CA SER A 47 2.67 12.81 19.80
C SER A 47 1.47 13.74 19.72
N TYR A 48 0.80 13.97 20.85
CA TYR A 48 -0.21 15.03 20.93
C TYR A 48 0.49 16.39 21.02
N THR A 49 0.55 17.08 19.89
CA THR A 49 0.85 18.52 19.89
C THR A 49 -0.28 19.22 19.14
N ASN A 50 -0.76 20.34 19.69
CA ASN A 50 -1.82 21.11 19.04
C ASN A 50 -1.31 21.90 17.82
N GLN A 51 0.01 21.91 17.60
CA GLN A 51 0.68 22.69 16.56
C GLN A 51 1.33 21.83 15.47
N GLY A 52 1.24 20.51 15.57
CA GLY A 52 1.60 19.62 14.48
C GLY A 52 2.95 18.93 14.62
N SER A 53 3.03 17.82 15.36
CA SER A 53 4.18 16.90 15.31
C SER A 53 4.27 16.07 14.04
N SER A 54 5.44 16.04 13.41
CA SER A 54 5.70 15.21 12.22
C SER A 54 6.80 14.20 12.48
N ILE A 55 6.74 13.07 11.76
CA ILE A 55 7.86 12.15 11.65
C ILE A 55 8.34 12.18 10.21
N GLU A 56 9.63 12.43 10.02
CA GLU A 56 10.30 12.31 8.74
C GLU A 56 11.34 11.18 8.83
N ASN A 57 11.14 10.12 8.06
CA ASN A 57 11.94 8.91 8.14
C ASN A 57 12.81 8.74 6.90
N PHE A 58 14.12 8.95 7.02
CA PHE A 58 15.14 8.61 6.02
C PHE A 58 15.84 7.27 6.32
N GLY A 59 15.77 6.80 7.57
CA GLY A 59 16.33 5.52 8.02
C GLY A 59 15.33 4.36 7.98
N THR A 60 15.38 3.50 8.99
CA THR A 60 14.41 2.42 9.21
C THR A 60 13.49 2.75 10.37
N MET A 61 12.18 2.69 10.13
CA MET A 61 11.14 2.76 11.13
C MET A 61 10.40 1.44 11.15
N ARG A 62 10.31 0.79 12.32
CA ARG A 62 9.64 -0.50 12.46
C ARG A 62 8.72 -0.53 13.66
N PHE A 63 7.51 -1.00 13.43
CA PHE A 63 6.54 -1.29 14.47
C PHE A 63 6.44 -2.80 14.67
N ILE A 64 6.84 -3.28 15.85
CA ILE A 64 7.08 -4.72 16.10
C ILE A 64 6.18 -5.36 17.16
N LYS A 65 5.41 -4.56 17.90
CA LYS A 65 4.57 -5.08 18.98
C LYS A 65 3.29 -4.26 19.13
N ASN A 66 2.27 -4.92 19.65
CA ASN A 66 0.95 -4.34 19.92
C ASN A 66 1.02 -3.00 20.66
N LEU A 67 0.19 -2.06 20.21
CA LEU A 67 0.02 -0.70 20.74
C LEU A 67 -1.30 -0.52 21.48
N TYR A 68 -1.97 -1.61 21.87
CA TYR A 68 -3.23 -1.55 22.59
C TYR A 68 -3.07 -0.87 23.95
N SER A 69 -3.66 0.31 24.08
CA SER A 69 -4.01 0.88 25.38
C SER A 69 -5.01 -0.04 26.06
N THR A 70 -4.68 -0.50 27.27
CA THR A 70 -5.51 -1.40 28.09
C THR A 70 -6.75 -0.73 28.68
N THR A 71 -6.99 0.56 28.39
CA THR A 71 -7.98 1.38 29.10
C THR A 71 -9.41 1.35 28.51
N GLY A 72 -9.70 0.43 27.59
CA GLY A 72 -11.08 0.22 27.10
C GLY A 72 -11.66 1.37 26.26
N LYS A 73 -10.91 2.45 26.04
CA LYS A 73 -11.21 3.51 25.07
C LYS A 73 -10.38 3.26 23.82
N GLY A 74 -10.98 2.58 22.83
CA GLY A 74 -10.49 2.43 21.46
C GLY A 74 -8.98 2.54 21.29
N GLY A 75 -8.25 1.50 21.73
CA GLY A 75 -6.79 1.44 21.67
C GLY A 75 -6.29 1.48 20.23
N GLY A 76 -6.10 2.69 19.73
CA GLY A 76 -5.36 2.96 18.51
C GLY A 76 -3.89 3.18 18.83
N PHE A 77 -3.08 3.00 17.79
CA PHE A 77 -1.77 3.61 17.59
C PHE A 77 -1.72 5.07 18.10
N PRO A 78 -0.52 5.67 18.27
CA PRO A 78 -0.36 7.11 18.45
C PRO A 78 -1.40 7.88 17.67
N ALA A 79 -2.11 8.79 18.33
CA ALA A 79 -2.77 9.83 17.57
C ALA A 79 -1.65 10.73 17.03
N LEU A 80 -0.95 10.28 16.00
CA LEU A 80 -0.16 11.17 15.18
C LEU A 80 -1.19 12.09 14.55
N LYS A 81 -1.37 13.25 15.15
CA LYS A 81 -2.20 14.30 14.60
C LYS A 81 -1.67 14.76 13.24
N ASN A 82 -0.48 14.34 12.78
CA ASN A 82 0.07 14.82 11.52
C ASN A 82 0.76 13.72 10.73
N SER A 83 1.31 14.16 9.60
CA SER A 83 1.83 13.30 8.56
C SER A 83 3.10 12.59 8.97
N ILE A 84 3.21 11.32 8.59
CA ILE A 84 4.49 10.65 8.42
C ILE A 84 4.96 10.90 6.99
N LYS A 85 6.18 11.41 6.84
CA LYS A 85 6.89 11.40 5.56
C LYS A 85 7.92 10.28 5.60
N ASN A 86 7.80 9.30 4.70
CA ASN A 86 8.68 8.15 4.63
C ASN A 86 9.51 8.16 3.35
N HIS A 87 10.81 8.45 3.51
CA HIS A 87 11.86 8.40 2.48
C HIS A 87 12.71 7.13 2.57
N GLY A 88 12.80 6.52 3.76
CA GLY A 88 13.52 5.28 4.02
C GLY A 88 12.59 4.06 4.03
N THR A 89 12.79 3.17 5.00
CA THR A 89 11.94 1.98 5.19
C THR A 89 11.01 2.17 6.37
N PHE A 90 9.71 2.00 6.16
CA PHE A 90 8.68 1.98 7.18
C PHE A 90 7.96 0.63 7.15
N THR A 91 8.18 -0.20 8.16
CA THR A 91 7.59 -1.53 8.27
C THR A 91 6.64 -1.67 9.46
N ILE A 92 5.47 -2.22 9.18
CA ILE A 92 4.48 -2.68 10.15
C ILE A 92 4.55 -4.20 10.24
N ASP A 93 4.97 -4.72 11.39
CA ASP A 93 5.25 -6.15 11.62
C ASP A 93 4.83 -6.57 13.04
N TYR A 94 3.53 -6.65 13.27
CA TYR A 94 2.99 -6.93 14.59
C TYR A 94 2.60 -8.39 14.83
N GLY A 95 2.59 -9.24 13.80
CA GLY A 95 1.98 -10.57 13.86
C GLY A 95 0.45 -10.52 14.02
N THR A 96 -0.15 -11.57 14.59
CA THR A 96 -1.62 -11.70 14.70
C THR A 96 -2.25 -10.75 15.74
N ASN A 97 -3.47 -10.26 15.45
CA ASN A 97 -4.35 -9.47 16.33
C ASN A 97 -3.94 -8.01 16.63
N ASN A 98 -3.01 -7.45 15.85
CA ASN A 98 -2.50 -6.11 16.10
C ASN A 98 -2.78 -5.17 14.93
N TYR A 99 -2.99 -3.90 15.25
CA TYR A 99 -3.49 -2.90 14.30
C TYR A 99 -2.82 -1.55 14.56
N CYS A 100 -2.24 -0.94 13.53
CA CYS A 100 -1.98 0.51 13.54
C CYS A 100 -3.20 1.30 13.07
N ASN A 101 -3.44 2.46 13.66
CA ASN A 101 -4.57 3.32 13.35
C ASN A 101 -4.15 4.79 13.40
N PHE A 102 -3.86 5.38 12.25
CA PHE A 102 -3.80 6.83 12.17
C PHE A 102 -5.25 7.33 12.18
N SER A 103 -5.62 8.11 13.19
CA SER A 103 -6.97 8.65 13.31
C SER A 103 -6.95 10.15 12.99
N PRO A 104 -7.93 10.65 12.22
CA PRO A 104 -8.07 12.09 12.04
C PRO A 104 -8.43 12.72 13.38
N THR A 105 -8.04 13.97 13.58
CA THR A 105 -8.44 14.73 14.77
C THR A 105 -9.02 16.07 14.34
N ASP A 106 -9.77 16.74 15.21
CA ASP A 106 -10.39 18.02 14.89
C ASP A 106 -9.39 19.10 14.42
N GLN A 107 -8.11 18.95 14.76
CA GLN A 107 -7.04 19.90 14.44
C GLN A 107 -6.30 19.58 13.13
N ASN A 108 -6.31 18.33 12.71
CA ASN A 108 -5.82 17.92 11.41
C ASN A 108 -6.80 16.90 10.86
N PRO A 109 -7.68 17.31 9.94
CA PRO A 109 -8.64 16.39 9.34
C PRO A 109 -7.94 15.34 8.46
N ASN A 110 -6.69 15.60 8.06
CA ASN A 110 -5.98 14.83 7.05
C ASN A 110 -4.58 14.36 7.50
N PRO A 111 -4.41 13.71 8.66
CA PRO A 111 -3.15 13.04 8.93
C PRO A 111 -3.03 11.89 7.92
N GLY A 112 -1.82 11.68 7.42
CA GLY A 112 -1.59 10.69 6.39
C GLY A 112 -0.14 10.25 6.33
N ILE A 113 0.08 9.18 5.59
CA ILE A 113 1.43 8.73 5.26
C ILE A 113 1.72 9.24 3.85
N ILE A 114 2.80 9.99 3.70
CA ILE A 114 3.37 10.35 2.41
C ILE A 114 4.62 9.50 2.23
N ASN A 115 4.66 8.69 1.17
CA ASN A 115 5.71 7.72 0.93
C ASN A 115 6.39 7.95 -0.43
N ASP A 116 7.70 8.11 -0.41
CA ASP A 116 8.60 7.96 -1.57
C ASP A 116 9.70 6.91 -1.33
N GLY A 117 9.77 6.34 -0.12
CA GLY A 117 10.60 5.19 0.23
C GLY A 117 9.87 3.84 0.14
N ILE A 118 10.19 2.92 1.05
CA ILE A 118 9.55 1.61 1.18
C ILE A 118 8.57 1.64 2.34
N PHE A 119 7.28 1.44 2.08
CA PHE A 119 6.27 1.18 3.10
C PHE A 119 5.82 -0.28 3.02
N GLU A 120 5.88 -1.01 4.13
CA GLU A 120 5.56 -2.44 4.13
C GLU A 120 4.65 -2.81 5.30
N ILE A 121 3.56 -3.51 4.99
CA ILE A 121 2.70 -4.17 5.96
C ILE A 121 2.89 -5.67 5.82
N LYS A 122 3.56 -6.28 6.81
CA LYS A 122 3.83 -7.71 6.84
C LYS A 122 2.56 -8.52 6.98
N ALA A 123 2.64 -9.80 6.61
CA ALA A 123 1.57 -10.76 6.80
C ALA A 123 1.03 -10.74 8.23
N GLN A 124 -0.27 -10.98 8.38
CA GLN A 124 -1.02 -10.95 9.66
C GLN A 124 -1.10 -9.59 10.36
N SER A 125 -0.27 -8.62 9.97
CA SER A 125 -0.31 -7.26 10.50
C SER A 125 -1.43 -6.46 9.86
N ARG A 126 -1.94 -5.46 10.58
CA ARG A 126 -2.99 -4.58 10.07
C ARG A 126 -2.65 -3.12 10.32
N CYS A 127 -3.06 -2.25 9.42
CA CYS A 127 -2.95 -0.80 9.60
C CYS A 127 -4.13 -0.07 8.97
N SER A 128 -4.50 1.10 9.47
CA SER A 128 -5.33 2.07 8.77
C SER A 128 -4.75 3.46 8.83
N SER A 129 -5.05 4.25 7.80
CA SER A 129 -4.73 5.68 7.76
C SER A 129 -5.90 6.46 7.19
N PRO A 130 -6.10 7.75 7.51
CA PRO A 130 -7.13 8.54 6.83
C PRO A 130 -6.68 8.86 5.39
N TYR A 131 -5.38 9.10 5.20
CA TYR A 131 -4.80 9.36 3.89
C TYR A 131 -3.52 8.56 3.69
N TYR A 132 -3.33 8.05 2.49
CA TYR A 132 -2.08 7.46 2.04
C TYR A 132 -1.74 8.00 0.66
N THR A 133 -0.61 8.68 0.54
CA THR A 133 -0.11 9.20 -0.73
C THR A 133 1.24 8.59 -1.03
N GLN A 134 1.39 7.98 -2.20
CA GLN A 134 2.68 7.50 -2.69
C GLN A 134 3.18 8.39 -3.81
N THR A 135 4.27 9.10 -3.57
CA THR A 135 4.94 9.98 -4.53
C THR A 135 6.17 9.32 -5.17
N GLY A 136 6.50 8.09 -4.79
CA GLY A 136 7.60 7.29 -5.32
C GLY A 136 7.79 5.99 -4.55
N GLY A 137 8.88 5.27 -4.83
CA GLY A 137 9.26 4.10 -4.04
C GLY A 137 8.32 2.89 -4.19
N LYS A 138 8.13 2.15 -3.09
CA LYS A 138 7.36 0.89 -3.07
C LYS A 138 6.47 0.79 -1.83
N THR A 139 5.21 0.42 -2.03
CA THR A 139 4.31 -0.08 -0.99
C THR A 139 4.11 -1.56 -1.14
N VAL A 140 4.30 -2.33 -0.06
CA VAL A 140 4.11 -3.78 -0.03
C VAL A 140 3.05 -4.14 1.01
N ILE A 141 1.89 -4.62 0.54
CA ILE A 141 0.78 -5.02 1.40
C ILE A 141 0.69 -6.54 1.41
N ASN A 142 1.27 -7.17 2.42
CA ASN A 142 1.15 -8.62 2.67
C ASN A 142 0.17 -8.92 3.83
N GLY A 143 -0.17 -7.91 4.65
CA GLY A 143 -1.22 -7.96 5.67
C GLY A 143 -2.50 -7.25 5.22
N THR A 144 -3.12 -6.47 6.11
CA THR A 144 -4.27 -5.63 5.78
C THR A 144 -3.92 -4.15 5.94
N PHE A 145 -4.17 -3.35 4.91
CA PHE A 145 -4.03 -1.90 4.96
C PHE A 145 -5.34 -1.23 4.61
N GLY A 146 -5.89 -0.43 5.53
CA GLY A 146 -7.13 0.31 5.31
C GLY A 146 -6.92 1.81 5.30
N PRO A 147 -6.32 2.39 4.26
CA PRO A 147 -6.39 3.83 4.10
C PRO A 147 -7.85 4.22 3.77
N ARG A 148 -8.34 5.35 4.30
CA ARG A 148 -9.63 5.89 3.83
C ARG A 148 -9.48 6.34 2.39
N ASN A 149 -8.52 7.22 2.11
CA ASN A 149 -8.19 7.62 0.74
C ASN A 149 -6.80 7.13 0.36
N LEU A 150 -6.71 6.51 -0.81
CA LEU A 150 -5.48 6.01 -1.41
C LEU A 150 -5.14 6.83 -2.67
N ASP A 151 -3.95 7.42 -2.70
CA ASP A 151 -3.45 8.13 -3.87
C ASP A 151 -2.03 7.66 -4.24
N ILE A 152 -1.93 6.81 -5.27
CA ILE A 152 -0.64 6.36 -5.81
C ILE A 152 -0.29 7.21 -7.03
N GLN A 153 0.54 8.23 -6.82
CA GLN A 153 0.97 9.16 -7.88
C GLN A 153 2.14 8.57 -8.68
N HIS A 154 3.10 7.95 -7.99
CA HIS A 154 4.26 7.29 -8.56
C HIS A 154 4.67 6.04 -7.75
N GLY A 155 5.59 5.25 -8.31
CA GLY A 155 6.14 4.05 -7.64
C GLY A 155 5.25 2.82 -7.80
N VAL A 156 5.49 1.80 -6.96
CA VAL A 156 4.83 0.50 -7.09
C VAL A 156 4.04 0.15 -5.84
N LEU A 157 2.77 -0.22 -6.00
CA LEU A 157 1.95 -0.88 -5.00
C LEU A 157 1.92 -2.40 -5.27
N SER A 158 2.40 -3.20 -4.32
CA SER A 158 2.55 -4.65 -4.47
C SER A 158 2.09 -5.43 -3.24
N GLY A 159 2.26 -6.75 -3.29
CA GLY A 159 1.99 -7.67 -2.17
C GLY A 159 0.74 -8.53 -2.38
N SER A 160 0.55 -9.51 -1.49
CA SER A 160 -0.51 -10.52 -1.57
C SER A 160 -1.61 -10.37 -0.51
N GLY A 161 -1.72 -9.16 0.05
CA GLY A 161 -2.60 -8.83 1.17
C GLY A 161 -3.91 -8.19 0.73
N THR A 162 -4.49 -7.41 1.64
CA THR A 162 -5.77 -6.73 1.45
C THR A 162 -5.66 -5.24 1.66
N LEU A 163 -6.13 -4.46 0.70
CA LEU A 163 -6.43 -3.04 0.83
C LEU A 163 -7.91 -2.87 1.17
N THR A 164 -8.24 -2.17 2.24
CA THR A 164 -9.62 -1.90 2.66
C THR A 164 -9.90 -0.41 2.59
N LEU A 165 -10.40 0.02 1.43
CA LEU A 165 -10.61 1.43 1.14
C LEU A 165 -11.98 1.86 1.66
N THR A 166 -12.09 3.03 2.27
CA THR A 166 -13.35 3.47 2.91
C THR A 166 -13.80 4.87 2.51
N GLY A 167 -12.96 5.63 1.81
CA GLY A 167 -13.33 6.88 1.16
C GLY A 167 -13.62 6.66 -0.32
N ASP A 168 -14.00 7.74 -0.99
CA ASP A 168 -14.48 7.70 -2.38
C ASP A 168 -13.36 7.99 -3.40
N ASP A 169 -12.26 8.62 -2.96
CA ASP A 169 -11.15 9.03 -3.82
C ASP A 169 -9.98 8.04 -3.69
N ASN A 170 -10.12 6.88 -4.34
CA ASN A 170 -9.07 5.86 -4.37
C ASN A 170 -8.53 5.67 -5.78
N THR A 171 -7.31 6.17 -6.01
CA THR A 171 -6.74 6.29 -7.33
C THR A 171 -5.31 5.77 -7.40
N VAL A 172 -5.01 5.04 -8.47
CA VAL A 172 -3.64 4.85 -8.96
C VAL A 172 -3.50 5.68 -10.23
N GLN A 173 -2.79 6.79 -10.11
CA GLN A 173 -2.60 7.76 -11.19
C GLN A 173 -1.62 7.22 -12.25
N PHE A 174 -1.54 7.90 -13.39
CA PHE A 174 -0.66 7.57 -14.51
C PHE A 174 0.77 7.16 -14.17
N GLY A 175 1.39 7.79 -13.17
CA GLY A 175 2.77 7.51 -12.75
C GLY A 175 2.92 6.30 -11.81
N GLY A 176 1.81 5.78 -11.27
CA GLY A 176 1.78 4.65 -10.35
C GLY A 176 1.61 3.30 -11.03
N THR A 177 2.10 2.25 -10.37
CA THR A 177 1.96 0.87 -10.82
C THR A 177 1.35 0.00 -9.73
N ILE A 178 0.38 -0.86 -10.08
CA ILE A 178 -0.05 -2.00 -9.26
C ILE A 178 0.65 -3.25 -9.78
N SER A 179 1.36 -3.97 -8.91
CA SER A 179 2.02 -5.24 -9.22
C SER A 179 1.67 -6.26 -8.13
N PRO A 180 0.57 -7.02 -8.25
CA PRO A 180 0.16 -7.97 -7.22
C PRO A 180 1.26 -8.97 -6.88
N GLY A 181 1.39 -9.32 -5.59
CA GLY A 181 2.45 -10.20 -5.09
C GLY A 181 3.80 -9.51 -4.83
N ASP A 182 4.73 -10.23 -4.21
CA ASP A 182 6.17 -9.92 -4.24
C ASP A 182 6.92 -10.78 -5.27
N ASP A 183 6.24 -11.79 -5.82
CA ASP A 183 6.76 -12.71 -6.84
C ASP A 183 5.57 -13.31 -7.64
N LEU A 184 4.65 -14.00 -6.98
CA LEU A 184 3.33 -14.38 -7.52
C LEU A 184 2.30 -14.22 -6.41
N GLY A 185 1.15 -13.62 -6.68
CA GLY A 185 0.22 -13.30 -5.60
C GLY A 185 -1.18 -12.86 -5.98
N THR A 186 -1.98 -12.57 -4.97
CA THR A 186 -3.29 -11.95 -5.15
C THR A 186 -3.37 -10.74 -4.26
N LEU A 187 -3.43 -9.55 -4.87
CA LEU A 187 -3.76 -8.33 -4.15
C LEU A 187 -5.27 -8.16 -4.16
N THR A 188 -5.87 -8.09 -2.98
CA THR A 188 -7.31 -7.85 -2.84
C THR A 188 -7.55 -6.40 -2.45
N VAL A 189 -8.49 -5.76 -3.13
CA VAL A 189 -8.99 -4.43 -2.82
C VAL A 189 -10.46 -4.60 -2.42
N VAL A 190 -10.82 -4.08 -1.26
CA VAL A 190 -12.20 -4.02 -0.79
C VAL A 190 -12.66 -2.58 -0.99
N ASN A 191 -13.75 -2.40 -1.75
CA ASN A 191 -14.27 -1.13 -2.26
C ASN A 191 -13.69 -0.73 -3.64
N ASP A 192 -14.20 0.38 -4.17
CA ASP A 192 -13.94 0.88 -5.51
C ASP A 192 -12.49 1.34 -5.70
N LEU A 193 -12.00 1.20 -6.94
CA LEU A 193 -10.65 1.58 -7.35
C LEU A 193 -10.65 2.15 -8.76
N THR A 194 -9.98 3.29 -8.95
CA THR A 194 -9.67 3.84 -10.28
C THR A 194 -8.19 3.67 -10.59
N VAL A 195 -7.87 3.17 -11.78
CA VAL A 195 -6.50 3.01 -12.26
C VAL A 195 -6.35 3.73 -13.59
N ASP A 196 -5.58 4.82 -13.59
CA ASP A 196 -5.07 5.54 -14.77
C ASP A 196 -3.58 5.19 -15.02
N GLY A 197 -2.95 4.53 -14.05
CA GLY A 197 -1.57 4.05 -14.10
C GLY A 197 -1.37 2.71 -14.81
N SER A 198 -0.35 1.99 -14.35
CA SER A 198 0.01 0.68 -14.90
C SER A 198 -0.41 -0.46 -13.98
N ILE A 199 -0.73 -1.60 -14.57
CA ILE A 199 -0.94 -2.87 -13.88
C ILE A 199 0.07 -3.85 -14.46
N GLU A 200 0.93 -4.40 -13.61
CA GLU A 200 1.92 -5.39 -13.97
C GLU A 200 1.51 -6.75 -13.40
N MET A 201 1.41 -7.75 -14.27
CA MET A 201 1.00 -9.10 -13.91
C MET A 201 2.05 -10.10 -14.36
N GLN A 202 2.38 -11.06 -13.51
CA GLN A 202 3.23 -12.18 -13.82
C GLN A 202 2.45 -13.48 -13.87
N LEU A 203 2.72 -14.30 -14.88
CA LEU A 203 2.13 -15.63 -15.04
C LEU A 203 3.17 -16.72 -14.84
N GLY A 204 2.86 -17.69 -13.97
CA GLY A 204 3.73 -18.84 -13.66
C GLY A 204 3.10 -20.20 -13.89
N GLY A 205 1.89 -20.26 -14.45
CA GLY A 205 1.21 -21.51 -14.76
C GLY A 205 0.86 -22.30 -13.51
N ALA A 206 1.46 -23.48 -13.34
CA ALA A 206 1.24 -24.34 -12.17
C ALA A 206 1.72 -23.71 -10.85
N ALA A 207 2.70 -22.80 -10.91
CA ALA A 207 3.18 -22.06 -9.73
C ALA A 207 2.18 -20.99 -9.24
N GLY A 208 1.15 -20.70 -10.04
CA GLY A 208 0.21 -19.61 -9.81
C GLY A 208 0.37 -18.49 -10.83
N ASN A 209 -0.50 -17.50 -10.71
CA ASN A 209 -0.52 -16.28 -11.53
C ASN A 209 -0.85 -15.11 -10.62
N ASP A 210 -0.36 -13.93 -10.97
CA ASP A 210 -0.80 -12.71 -10.32
C ASP A 210 -2.29 -12.49 -10.55
N LYS A 211 -2.95 -11.95 -9.53
CA LYS A 211 -4.35 -11.56 -9.57
C LYS A 211 -4.57 -10.24 -8.85
N LEU A 212 -5.36 -9.38 -9.48
CA LEU A 212 -5.97 -8.23 -8.83
C LEU A 212 -7.46 -8.52 -8.63
N VAL A 213 -7.90 -8.52 -7.38
CA VAL A 213 -9.31 -8.73 -7.02
C VAL A 213 -9.85 -7.45 -6.41
N VAL A 214 -10.91 -6.88 -6.99
CA VAL A 214 -11.54 -5.64 -6.51
C VAL A 214 -12.99 -5.92 -6.14
N ASN A 215 -13.32 -5.95 -4.86
CA ASN A 215 -14.68 -6.13 -4.36
C ASN A 215 -15.41 -4.77 -4.37
N GLY A 216 -15.61 -4.25 -5.56
CA GLY A 216 -16.19 -2.95 -5.86
C GLY A 216 -16.15 -2.67 -7.37
N ASN A 217 -16.40 -1.41 -7.75
CA ASN A 217 -16.22 -0.93 -9.11
C ASN A 217 -14.73 -0.69 -9.40
N LEU A 218 -14.24 -1.28 -10.48
CA LEU A 218 -12.91 -1.03 -11.02
C LEU A 218 -13.02 -0.20 -12.31
N ASN A 219 -12.47 1.01 -12.28
CA ASN A 219 -12.34 1.85 -13.48
C ASN A 219 -10.91 1.75 -14.04
N LEU A 220 -10.81 1.39 -15.33
CA LEU A 220 -9.56 1.20 -16.07
C LEU A 220 -9.39 2.21 -17.22
N ASP A 221 -10.11 3.32 -17.21
CA ASP A 221 -9.90 4.40 -18.17
C ASP A 221 -8.47 4.95 -18.05
N GLY A 222 -7.69 4.85 -19.12
CA GLY A 222 -6.29 5.27 -19.15
C GLY A 222 -5.29 4.20 -18.68
N ALA A 223 -5.76 3.13 -18.04
CA ALA A 223 -4.92 2.06 -17.53
C ALA A 223 -4.09 1.37 -18.61
N ARG A 224 -2.86 0.98 -18.25
CA ARG A 224 -2.01 0.09 -19.06
C ARG A 224 -1.83 -1.25 -18.38
N LEU A 225 -2.00 -2.33 -19.13
CA LEU A 225 -1.77 -3.69 -18.64
C LEU A 225 -0.48 -4.26 -19.26
N TYR A 226 0.44 -4.66 -18.40
CA TYR A 226 1.68 -5.34 -18.74
C TYR A 226 1.60 -6.77 -18.21
N VAL A 227 1.89 -7.74 -19.06
CA VAL A 227 1.90 -9.15 -18.64
C VAL A 227 3.24 -9.76 -18.98
N SER A 228 3.86 -10.37 -17.98
CA SER A 228 5.11 -11.11 -18.10
C SER A 228 4.90 -12.58 -17.74
N PHE A 229 5.84 -13.42 -18.17
CA PHE A 229 5.80 -14.85 -17.95
C PHE A 229 7.06 -15.23 -17.18
N ARG A 230 6.91 -16.06 -16.14
CA ARG A 230 8.07 -16.68 -15.51
C ARG A 230 8.79 -17.58 -16.50
N GLU A 231 10.08 -17.78 -16.23
CA GLU A 231 10.94 -18.61 -17.07
C GLU A 231 10.25 -19.94 -17.42
N GLN A 232 10.25 -20.25 -18.72
CA GLN A 232 9.69 -21.47 -19.31
C GLN A 232 8.16 -21.59 -19.30
N TYR A 233 7.42 -20.69 -18.65
CA TYR A 233 5.96 -20.70 -18.77
C TYR A 233 5.52 -20.09 -20.10
N MET A 234 4.71 -20.85 -20.84
CA MET A 234 3.95 -20.35 -21.97
C MET A 234 2.50 -20.77 -21.77
N LEU A 235 1.60 -19.83 -22.00
CA LEU A 235 0.19 -20.15 -22.11
C LEU A 235 0.00 -21.01 -23.36
N GLY A 236 -0.85 -22.04 -23.28
CA GLY A 236 -1.20 -22.90 -24.42
C GLY A 236 -2.28 -22.24 -25.30
N PHE A 237 -2.36 -22.65 -26.57
CA PHE A 237 -3.43 -22.19 -27.45
C PHE A 237 -4.82 -22.52 -26.85
N GLY A 238 -5.70 -21.52 -26.83
CA GLY A 238 -7.05 -21.65 -26.25
C GLY A 238 -7.11 -21.69 -24.72
N GLN A 239 -5.97 -21.67 -24.02
CA GLN A 239 -5.97 -21.50 -22.57
C GLN A 239 -6.30 -20.05 -22.20
N GLU A 240 -7.03 -19.90 -21.10
CA GLU A 240 -7.38 -18.61 -20.52
C GLU A 240 -6.83 -18.50 -19.10
N VAL A 241 -6.32 -17.31 -18.75
CA VAL A 241 -5.94 -16.98 -17.38
C VAL A 241 -6.65 -15.71 -16.95
N THR A 242 -7.39 -15.78 -15.86
CA THR A 242 -8.00 -14.61 -15.23
C THR A 242 -6.93 -13.79 -14.51
N LEU A 243 -6.80 -12.53 -14.91
CA LEU A 243 -5.86 -11.57 -14.34
C LEU A 243 -6.54 -10.67 -13.32
N ILE A 244 -7.72 -10.16 -13.67
CA ILE A 244 -8.44 -9.17 -12.88
C ILE A 244 -9.89 -9.65 -12.70
N THR A 245 -10.41 -9.50 -11.49
CA THR A 245 -11.85 -9.66 -11.20
C THR A 245 -12.36 -8.46 -10.42
N ALA A 246 -13.58 -8.01 -10.72
CA ALA A 246 -14.27 -7.00 -9.94
C ALA A 246 -15.78 -7.21 -9.92
N ASP A 247 -16.49 -6.51 -9.02
CA ASP A 247 -17.97 -6.53 -9.01
C ASP A 247 -18.53 -5.83 -10.27
N ASN A 248 -17.84 -4.80 -10.74
CA ASN A 248 -18.08 -4.14 -12.02
C ASN A 248 -16.76 -3.60 -12.59
N ILE A 249 -16.55 -3.75 -13.90
CA ILE A 249 -15.39 -3.21 -14.62
C ILE A 249 -15.87 -2.20 -15.66
N THR A 250 -15.34 -1.00 -15.58
CA THR A 250 -15.50 0.08 -16.57
C THR A 250 -14.15 0.45 -17.17
N GLY A 251 -14.18 1.09 -18.34
CA GLY A 251 -12.98 1.30 -19.15
C GLY A 251 -12.43 0.01 -19.77
N TYR A 252 -11.34 0.14 -20.51
CA TYR A 252 -10.63 -0.99 -21.10
C TYR A 252 -9.12 -0.68 -21.08
N PRO A 253 -8.30 -1.49 -20.41
CA PRO A 253 -6.87 -1.21 -20.33
C PRO A 253 -6.21 -1.40 -21.69
N VAL A 254 -5.24 -0.56 -22.00
CA VAL A 254 -4.38 -0.78 -23.18
C VAL A 254 -3.39 -1.88 -22.84
N LEU A 255 -3.39 -2.97 -23.63
CA LEU A 255 -2.36 -4.00 -23.52
C LEU A 255 -1.03 -3.43 -24.02
N ALA A 256 -0.12 -3.15 -23.08
CA ALA A 256 1.09 -2.37 -23.35
C ALA A 256 2.32 -3.23 -23.66
N SER A 257 2.43 -4.42 -23.06
CA SER A 257 3.53 -5.35 -23.33
C SER A 257 3.16 -6.79 -22.99
N TYR A 258 3.72 -7.72 -23.77
CA TYR A 258 3.61 -9.16 -23.58
C TYR A 258 4.77 -9.87 -24.30
N PRO A 259 5.23 -11.05 -23.83
CA PRO A 259 6.24 -11.83 -24.53
C PRO A 259 5.83 -12.21 -25.95
N ILE A 260 6.80 -12.36 -26.86
CA ILE A 260 6.50 -12.72 -28.24
C ILE A 260 6.10 -14.21 -28.29
N LEU A 261 4.94 -14.51 -28.88
CA LEU A 261 4.52 -15.89 -29.15
C LEU A 261 5.08 -16.39 -30.49
N PRO A 262 5.35 -17.70 -30.62
CA PRO A 262 5.79 -18.28 -31.88
C PRO A 262 4.66 -18.30 -32.92
N GLY A 263 5.04 -18.10 -34.19
CA GLY A 263 4.14 -18.20 -35.34
C GLY A 263 3.11 -17.07 -35.42
N ASN A 264 1.89 -17.41 -35.84
CA ASN A 264 0.78 -16.45 -36.00
C ASN A 264 -0.10 -16.35 -34.74
N LEU A 265 0.45 -16.68 -33.57
CA LEU A 265 -0.26 -16.58 -32.30
C LEU A 265 -0.11 -15.17 -31.74
N GLY A 266 -1.16 -14.67 -31.11
CA GLY A 266 -1.12 -13.44 -30.32
C GLY A 266 -1.98 -13.55 -29.08
N TYR A 267 -1.84 -12.57 -28.19
CA TYR A 267 -2.68 -12.48 -27.01
C TYR A 267 -3.94 -11.69 -27.32
N GLU A 268 -5.01 -12.06 -26.64
CA GLU A 268 -6.30 -11.40 -26.68
C GLU A 268 -6.73 -11.18 -25.23
N LEU A 269 -7.12 -9.95 -24.90
CA LEU A 269 -7.76 -9.64 -23.63
C LEU A 269 -9.27 -9.84 -23.78
N VAL A 270 -9.80 -10.81 -23.05
CA VAL A 270 -11.24 -11.08 -22.97
C VAL A 270 -11.77 -10.39 -21.73
N GLN A 271 -12.46 -9.27 -21.92
CA GLN A 271 -13.10 -8.51 -20.85
C GLN A 271 -14.61 -8.81 -20.81
N THR A 272 -15.12 -9.08 -19.60
CA THR A 272 -16.54 -9.07 -19.26
C THR A 272 -16.82 -7.90 -18.32
N ALA A 273 -18.08 -7.74 -17.89
CA ALA A 273 -18.42 -6.76 -16.86
C ALA A 273 -17.72 -7.01 -15.51
N THR A 274 -17.15 -8.20 -15.27
CA THR A 274 -16.64 -8.60 -13.94
C THR A 274 -15.24 -9.24 -13.99
N SER A 275 -14.65 -9.41 -15.18
CA SER A 275 -13.33 -10.03 -15.29
C SER A 275 -12.56 -9.58 -16.52
N ILE A 276 -11.23 -9.55 -16.40
CA ILE A 276 -10.30 -9.49 -17.53
C ILE A 276 -9.45 -10.74 -17.52
N LYS A 277 -9.49 -11.44 -18.64
CA LYS A 277 -8.70 -12.64 -18.89
C LYS A 277 -7.74 -12.42 -20.04
N MET A 278 -6.61 -13.11 -19.99
CA MET A 278 -5.72 -13.25 -21.12
C MET A 278 -5.92 -14.62 -21.78
N ARG A 279 -6.01 -14.61 -23.11
CA ARG A 279 -6.11 -15.82 -23.95
C ARG A 279 -5.09 -15.76 -25.07
N ILE A 280 -4.59 -16.92 -25.51
CA ILE A 280 -3.87 -17.03 -26.79
C ILE A 280 -4.84 -17.34 -27.93
N SER A 281 -4.75 -16.56 -29.00
CA SER A 281 -5.59 -16.64 -30.19
C SER A 281 -4.75 -16.59 -31.47
N THR A 282 -5.25 -17.19 -32.56
CA THR A 282 -4.69 -17.04 -33.92
C THR A 282 -5.14 -15.75 -34.62
N LYS A 283 -6.01 -14.97 -33.96
CA LYS A 283 -6.53 -13.68 -34.43
C LYS A 283 -6.52 -12.68 -33.27
N PRO A 284 -5.35 -12.21 -32.83
CA PRO A 284 -5.27 -11.21 -31.76
C PRO A 284 -5.99 -9.93 -32.18
N ARG A 285 -6.65 -9.28 -31.22
CA ARG A 285 -7.33 -7.99 -31.37
C ARG A 285 -6.69 -6.98 -30.43
#